data_AF-A0A7S1IGG2-F1
#
_entry.id   AF-A0A7S1IGG2-F1
#
_cell.length_a   1.000
_cell.length_b   1.000
_cell.length_c   1.000
_cell.angle_alpha   90.00
_cell.angle_beta   90.00
_cell.angle_gamma   90.00
#
_symmetry.space_group_name_H-M   'P 1'
#
loop_
_entity.id
_entity.type
_entity.pdbx_description
1 polymer ?
#
loop_
_entity_poly.entity_id
_entity_poly.type
_entity_poly.pdbx_seq_one_letter_code
_entity_poly.pdbx_strand_id
1 'polypeptide(L)'
;FFDMVAVGDTVVVHGLRSASQHNGAKARVVMKEILDKYIIELEESGTRLKIKAENMHVIDPATGAVIPTKAPGKQAEDTPLEDLGSVMLSGAVSVAKRNWKISLTWVVGLLLASFATGFAVSEDQRVKYESMMQDINTEPLMAAEDAAYRVRGLYESHKGWFWTCDALCTQYKTEYEAAAKQLEHEQSIVNRQISDAKGEVGIFSTYGVEETRRLFWKSFGQGKDFAKRQSMWDLLFLGVGRGRDDGLAAYLIKLLLQVLLNFTLGLIGATIGFIWSLWGVVSSFQPGIAERLLFFGLASVAACAFMASWLIGLYTAAAGGVVVLGKAAHSLALQDQERRSRVR
;
A
#
# COMPACT_ATOMS: atom_id res chain seq x y z
N PHE A 1 3.76 -31.31 32.46
CA PHE A 1 5.02 -32.07 32.47
C PHE A 1 5.52 -32.20 31.04
N PHE A 2 6.14 -31.14 30.53
CA PHE A 2 6.97 -31.19 29.32
C PHE A 2 8.33 -30.72 29.81
N ASP A 3 9.22 -31.67 30.08
CA ASP A 3 10.54 -31.36 30.62
C ASP A 3 11.33 -30.57 29.58
N MET A 4 11.52 -29.29 29.89
CA MET A 4 12.46 -28.42 29.20
C MET A 4 13.86 -28.92 29.50
N VAL A 5 14.63 -29.20 28.45
CA VAL A 5 16.07 -29.46 28.55
C VAL A 5 16.71 -28.33 29.38
N ALA A 6 17.21 -28.67 30.55
CA ALA A 6 17.82 -27.72 31.48
C ALA A 6 19.32 -27.56 31.18
N VAL A 7 19.86 -26.41 31.58
CA VAL A 7 21.31 -26.23 31.59
C VAL A 7 21.89 -27.22 32.60
N GLY A 8 22.84 -28.05 32.15
CA GLY A 8 23.43 -29.14 32.92
C GLY A 8 23.00 -30.53 32.48
N ASP A 9 21.91 -30.67 31.71
CA ASP A 9 21.43 -31.97 31.24
C ASP A 9 22.40 -32.60 30.24
N THR A 10 22.49 -33.95 30.29
CA THR A 10 23.21 -34.73 29.29
C THR A 10 22.25 -35.09 28.15
N VAL A 11 22.64 -34.74 26.93
CA VAL A 11 21.88 -34.99 25.71
C VAL A 11 22.70 -35.81 24.72
N VAL A 12 22.02 -36.56 23.87
CA VAL A 12 22.59 -37.20 22.68
C VAL A 12 22.24 -36.36 21.47
N VAL A 13 23.26 -36.02 20.69
CA VAL A 13 23.09 -35.28 19.44
C VAL A 13 22.58 -36.19 18.35
N HIS A 14 21.60 -35.75 17.56
CA HIS A 14 21.10 -36.52 16.42
C HIS A 14 20.66 -35.60 15.27
N GLY A 15 20.59 -36.13 14.05
CA GLY A 15 19.98 -35.43 12.92
C GLY A 15 20.77 -34.23 12.35
N LEU A 16 22.03 -34.02 12.73
CA LEU A 16 22.87 -32.97 12.16
C LEU A 16 23.27 -33.33 10.73
N ARG A 17 22.87 -32.49 9.76
CA ARG A 17 23.22 -32.66 8.34
C ARG A 17 24.61 -32.12 7.99
N SER A 18 24.98 -30.97 8.56
CA SER A 18 26.25 -30.27 8.28
C SER A 18 27.42 -30.73 9.16
N ALA A 19 27.13 -31.51 10.19
CA ALA A 19 28.10 -31.97 11.18
C ALA A 19 27.74 -33.40 11.63
N SER A 20 27.48 -34.27 10.65
CA SER A 20 26.96 -35.62 10.86
C SER A 20 27.90 -36.51 11.68
N GLN A 21 29.20 -36.19 11.70
CA GLN A 21 30.20 -36.87 12.52
C GLN A 21 29.95 -36.76 14.03
N HIS A 22 29.10 -35.82 14.48
CA HIS A 22 28.73 -35.66 15.88
C HIS A 22 27.38 -36.30 16.24
N ASN A 23 26.69 -36.93 15.28
CA ASN A 23 25.46 -37.66 15.59
C ASN A 23 25.79 -38.91 16.43
N GLY A 24 25.05 -39.11 17.53
CA GLY A 24 25.28 -40.14 18.53
C GLY A 24 26.20 -39.72 19.68
N ALA A 25 26.88 -38.57 19.57
CA ALA A 25 27.77 -38.11 20.63
C ALA A 25 26.99 -37.57 21.84
N LYS A 26 27.51 -37.87 23.03
CA LYS A 26 27.01 -37.30 24.29
C LYS A 26 27.55 -35.89 24.48
N ALA A 27 26.68 -35.00 24.91
CA ALA A 27 27.02 -33.61 25.17
C ALA A 27 26.27 -33.09 26.39
N ARG A 28 26.84 -32.10 27.06
CA ARG A 28 26.20 -31.39 28.16
C ARG A 28 25.66 -30.05 27.67
N VAL A 29 24.45 -29.71 28.09
CA VAL A 29 23.83 -28.42 27.76
C VAL A 29 24.47 -27.33 28.61
N VAL A 30 25.19 -26.41 27.98
CA VAL A 30 25.92 -25.33 28.65
C VAL A 30 25.06 -24.08 28.76
N MET A 31 24.28 -23.78 27.72
CA MET A 31 23.49 -22.55 27.67
C MET A 31 22.28 -22.71 26.76
N LYS A 32 21.14 -22.13 27.17
CA LYS A 32 19.95 -21.96 26.34
C LYS A 32 19.97 -20.57 25.70
N GLU A 33 19.83 -20.51 24.37
CA GLU A 33 19.78 -19.27 23.59
C GLU A 33 18.34 -18.99 23.13
N ILE A 34 18.09 -17.77 22.67
CA ILE A 34 16.78 -17.31 22.16
C ILE A 34 16.43 -18.10 20.88
N LEU A 35 15.13 -18.42 20.67
CA LEU A 35 14.59 -19.18 19.52
C LEU A 35 15.03 -20.65 19.41
N ASP A 36 14.87 -21.44 20.47
CA ASP A 36 15.05 -22.92 20.50
C ASP A 36 16.45 -23.43 20.11
N LYS A 37 17.48 -22.61 20.30
CA LYS A 37 18.88 -22.99 20.08
C LYS A 37 19.57 -23.20 21.42
N TYR A 38 20.40 -24.23 21.48
CA TYR A 38 21.17 -24.62 22.65
C TYR A 38 22.64 -24.67 22.28
N ILE A 39 23.48 -24.19 23.19
CA ILE A 39 24.92 -24.43 23.14
C ILE A 39 25.19 -25.65 24.00
N ILE A 40 25.65 -26.71 23.34
CA ILE A 40 26.07 -27.95 23.98
C ILE A 40 27.59 -28.07 23.92
N GLU A 41 28.18 -28.80 24.85
CA GLU A 41 29.60 -29.13 24.87
C GLU A 41 29.76 -30.65 24.83
N LEU A 42 30.42 -31.16 23.78
CA LEU A 42 30.63 -32.58 23.57
C LEU A 42 31.55 -33.15 24.65
N GLU A 43 31.15 -34.27 25.29
CA GLU A 43 31.90 -34.84 26.41
C GLU A 43 33.26 -35.41 25.99
N GLU A 44 33.38 -35.92 24.76
CA GLU A 44 34.62 -36.54 24.26
C GLU A 44 35.65 -35.53 23.76
N SER A 45 35.20 -34.42 23.17
CA SER A 45 36.08 -33.47 22.47
C SER A 45 36.14 -32.09 23.11
N GLY A 46 35.28 -31.78 24.09
CA GLY A 46 35.12 -30.44 24.65
C GLY A 46 34.64 -29.38 23.64
N THR A 47 34.25 -29.80 22.43
CA THR A 47 33.86 -28.87 21.37
C THR A 47 32.44 -28.36 21.62
N ARG A 48 32.26 -27.04 21.52
CA ARG A 48 30.94 -26.41 21.66
C ARG A 48 30.21 -26.35 20.34
N LEU A 49 28.97 -26.83 20.32
CA LEU A 49 28.10 -26.82 19.15
C LEU A 49 26.80 -26.09 19.46
N LYS A 50 26.34 -25.31 18.47
CA LYS A 50 25.03 -24.66 18.51
C LYS A 50 24.03 -25.51 17.75
N ILE A 51 23.07 -26.09 18.46
CA ILE A 51 22.09 -27.03 17.88
C ILE A 51 20.67 -26.65 18.27
N LYS A 52 19.70 -27.12 17.48
CA LYS A 52 18.27 -26.93 17.77
C LYS A 52 17.75 -28.02 18.69
N ALA A 53 16.67 -27.72 19.42
CA ALA A 53 15.95 -28.69 20.26
C ALA A 53 15.63 -30.02 19.55
N GLU A 54 15.23 -29.96 18.28
CA GLU A 54 14.85 -31.13 17.46
C GLU A 54 16.02 -32.09 17.17
N ASN A 55 17.27 -31.62 17.32
CA ASN A 55 18.49 -32.38 17.05
C ASN A 55 19.15 -32.91 18.34
N MET A 56 18.41 -32.92 19.44
CA MET A 56 18.83 -33.46 20.73
C MET A 56 17.89 -34.58 21.15
N HIS A 57 18.35 -35.46 22.01
CA HIS A 57 17.57 -36.38 22.83
C HIS A 57 18.10 -36.33 24.26
N VAL A 58 17.23 -36.19 25.26
CA VAL A 58 17.65 -36.10 26.68
C VAL A 58 17.92 -37.49 27.21
N ILE A 59 19.01 -37.66 27.95
CA ILE A 59 19.29 -38.89 28.67
C ILE A 59 18.73 -38.74 30.08
N ASP A 60 17.81 -39.62 30.47
CA ASP A 60 17.30 -39.67 31.84
C ASP A 60 18.44 -40.08 32.80
N PRO A 61 18.80 -39.25 33.80
CA PRO A 61 19.89 -39.55 34.72
C PRO A 61 19.62 -40.77 35.61
N ALA A 62 18.35 -41.14 35.84
CA ALA A 62 17.98 -42.26 36.70
C ALA A 62 18.01 -43.60 35.96
N THR A 63 17.63 -43.61 34.67
CA THR A 63 17.45 -44.85 33.89
C THR A 63 18.47 -45.02 32.78
N GLY A 64 19.19 -43.96 32.40
CA GLY A 64 20.06 -43.93 31.23
C GLY A 64 19.30 -44.00 29.90
N ALA A 65 17.96 -43.97 29.93
CA ALA A 65 17.15 -44.08 28.73
C ALA A 65 17.24 -42.80 27.89
N VAL A 66 17.35 -42.97 26.58
CA VAL A 66 17.32 -41.85 25.62
C VAL A 66 15.86 -41.49 25.37
N ILE A 67 15.43 -40.35 25.94
CA ILE A 67 14.10 -39.81 25.75
C ILE A 67 14.14 -38.91 24.51
N PRO A 68 13.39 -39.23 23.44
CA PRO A 68 13.35 -38.35 22.29
C PRO A 68 12.72 -37.03 22.72
N THR A 69 13.48 -35.94 22.63
CA THR A 69 12.91 -34.59 22.76
C THR A 69 11.94 -34.42 21.62
N LYS A 70 10.65 -34.53 21.94
CA LYS A 70 9.57 -34.23 21.00
C LYS A 70 9.86 -32.81 20.53
N ALA A 71 10.11 -32.64 19.22
CA ALA A 71 10.19 -31.31 18.63
C ALA A 71 9.02 -30.52 19.22
N PRO A 72 9.24 -29.31 19.79
CA PRO A 72 8.13 -28.55 20.33
C PRO A 72 7.09 -28.54 19.21
N GLY A 73 5.98 -29.26 19.44
CA GLY A 73 4.85 -29.12 18.57
C GLY A 73 4.65 -27.62 18.52
N LYS A 74 4.47 -27.05 17.32
CA LYS A 74 4.10 -25.65 17.16
C LYS A 74 2.76 -25.42 17.90
N GLN A 75 2.76 -25.48 19.21
CA GLN A 75 1.90 -24.69 20.05
C GLN A 75 2.29 -23.28 19.62
N ALA A 76 1.31 -22.59 19.05
CA ALA A 76 1.43 -21.17 18.82
C ALA A 76 1.71 -20.56 20.19
N GLU A 77 2.99 -20.48 20.53
CA GLU A 77 3.48 -19.76 21.69
C GLU A 77 2.93 -18.36 21.50
N ASP A 78 2.09 -17.94 22.44
CA ASP A 78 1.45 -16.64 22.49
C ASP A 78 2.56 -15.58 22.49
N THR A 79 3.07 -15.26 21.30
CA THR A 79 4.07 -14.23 21.14
C THR A 79 3.39 -12.96 21.62
N PRO A 80 3.88 -12.36 22.72
CA PRO A 80 3.29 -11.15 23.24
C PRO A 80 3.20 -10.13 22.11
N LEU A 81 2.12 -9.35 22.04
CA LEU A 81 1.98 -8.31 21.00
C LEU A 81 3.20 -7.35 21.00
N GLU A 82 3.90 -7.24 22.14
CA GLU A 82 5.17 -6.52 22.29
C GLU A 82 6.30 -7.07 21.41
N ASP A 83 6.40 -8.40 21.21
CA ASP A 83 7.43 -9.01 20.36
C ASP A 83 7.15 -8.82 18.87
N LEU A 84 5.87 -8.75 18.47
CA LEU A 84 5.53 -8.44 17.08
C LEU A 84 5.96 -7.01 16.73
N GLY A 85 5.78 -6.07 17.65
CA GLY A 85 6.22 -4.69 17.51
C GLY A 85 7.73 -4.57 17.34
N SER A 86 8.51 -5.25 18.19
CA SER A 86 9.97 -5.23 18.13
C SER A 86 10.53 -5.87 16.85
N VAL A 87 9.89 -6.94 16.36
CA VAL A 87 10.23 -7.59 15.08
C VAL A 87 9.89 -6.67 13.89
N MET A 88 8.72 -6.02 13.89
CA MET A 88 8.36 -5.06 12.84
C MET A 88 9.29 -3.84 12.83
N LEU A 89 9.63 -3.29 14.00
CA LEU A 89 10.58 -2.18 14.14
C LEU A 89 11.99 -2.56 13.67
N SER A 90 12.52 -3.70 14.10
CA SER A 90 13.84 -4.16 13.68
C SER A 90 13.90 -4.44 12.18
N GLY A 91 12.82 -5.01 11.61
CA GLY A 91 12.64 -5.15 10.17
C GLY A 91 12.65 -3.82 9.44
N ALA A 92 11.85 -2.85 9.89
CA ALA A 92 11.78 -1.52 9.30
C ALA A 92 13.13 -0.79 9.37
N VAL A 93 13.82 -0.85 10.51
CA VAL A 93 15.16 -0.27 10.69
C VAL A 93 16.18 -0.94 9.76
N SER A 94 16.14 -2.26 9.62
CA SER A 94 17.03 -3.00 8.72
C SER A 94 16.79 -2.59 7.26
N VAL A 95 15.53 -2.49 6.84
CA VAL A 95 15.17 -2.04 5.48
C VAL A 95 15.63 -0.59 5.26
N ALA A 96 15.44 0.28 6.24
CA ALA A 96 15.84 1.67 6.18
C ALA A 96 17.37 1.83 6.07
N LYS A 97 18.14 1.09 6.87
CA LYS A 97 19.61 1.08 6.80
C LYS A 97 20.11 0.54 5.46
N ARG A 98 19.51 -0.54 4.96
CA ARG A 98 19.88 -1.13 3.66
C ARG A 98 19.55 -0.20 2.49
N ASN A 99 18.45 0.55 2.59
CA ASN A 99 17.93 1.40 1.51
C ASN A 99 17.81 2.87 1.96
N TRP A 100 18.90 3.42 2.50
CA TRP A 100 18.86 4.75 3.12
C TRP A 100 18.44 5.86 2.15
N LYS A 101 18.82 5.79 0.87
CA LYS A 101 18.44 6.78 -0.15
C LYS A 101 16.94 6.81 -0.42
N ILE A 102 16.33 5.63 -0.54
CA ILE A 102 14.87 5.49 -0.75
C ILE A 102 14.14 5.97 0.50
N SER A 103 14.63 5.58 1.68
CA SER A 103 14.04 5.96 2.96
C SER A 103 14.11 7.47 3.19
N LEU A 104 15.25 8.10 2.86
CA LEU A 104 15.42 9.55 2.92
C LEU A 104 14.47 10.26 1.96
N THR A 105 14.39 9.79 0.71
CA THR A 105 13.49 10.37 -0.30
C THR A 105 12.02 10.24 0.12
N TRP A 106 11.65 9.10 0.72
CA TRP A 106 10.33 8.87 1.28
C TRP A 106 10.01 9.82 2.45
N VAL A 107 10.93 9.97 3.41
CA VAL A 107 10.76 10.92 4.54
C VAL A 107 10.65 12.37 4.03
N VAL A 108 11.53 12.79 3.10
CA VAL A 108 11.46 14.12 2.49
C VAL A 108 10.12 14.32 1.78
N GLY A 109 9.64 13.34 1.02
CA GLY A 109 8.34 13.39 0.37
C GLY A 109 7.19 13.56 1.37
N LEU A 110 7.23 12.86 2.50
CA LEU A 110 6.22 13.02 3.56
C LEU A 110 6.27 14.39 4.23
N LEU A 111 7.46 14.92 4.48
CA LEU A 111 7.63 16.27 5.00
C LEU A 111 7.05 17.30 4.03
N LEU A 112 7.31 17.16 2.73
CA LEU A 112 6.73 18.03 1.71
C LEU A 112 5.20 17.91 1.66
N ALA A 113 4.66 16.69 1.64
CA ALA A 113 3.22 16.46 1.62
C ALA A 113 2.51 17.09 2.83
N SER A 114 3.16 17.08 4.00
CA SER A 114 2.58 17.55 5.27
C SER A 114 2.76 19.04 5.50
N PHE A 115 3.91 19.61 5.13
CA PHE A 115 4.33 20.96 5.56
C PHE A 115 4.53 21.96 4.42
N ALA A 116 4.55 21.54 3.14
CA ALA A 116 4.69 22.51 2.06
C ALA A 116 3.41 23.34 1.90
N THR A 117 3.46 24.62 2.24
CA THR A 117 2.34 25.57 2.08
C THR A 117 2.51 26.51 0.89
N GLY A 118 3.71 26.59 0.32
CA GLY A 118 4.06 27.58 -0.70
C GLY A 118 4.52 28.91 -0.11
N PHE A 119 5.16 29.74 -0.93
CA PHE A 119 5.57 31.09 -0.55
C PHE A 119 4.36 32.03 -0.54
N ALA A 120 4.32 32.91 0.46
CA ALA A 120 3.30 33.95 0.52
C ALA A 120 3.44 34.89 -0.67
N VAL A 121 2.31 35.18 -1.32
CA VAL A 121 2.24 36.12 -2.45
C VAL A 121 2.10 37.53 -1.91
N SER A 122 2.75 38.50 -2.55
CA SER A 122 2.58 39.92 -2.18
C SER A 122 1.16 40.39 -2.46
N GLU A 123 0.71 41.42 -1.74
CA GLU A 123 -0.64 41.97 -1.93
C GLU A 123 -0.87 42.45 -3.36
N ASP A 124 0.12 43.12 -3.95
CA ASP A 124 0.03 43.64 -5.33
C ASP A 124 -0.12 42.50 -6.35
N GLN A 125 0.64 41.40 -6.19
CA GLN A 125 0.52 40.21 -7.04
C GLN A 125 -0.85 39.54 -6.88
N ARG A 126 -1.37 39.48 -5.65
CA ARG A 126 -2.71 38.93 -5.38
C ARG A 126 -3.78 39.76 -6.08
N VAL A 127 -3.78 41.07 -5.88
CA VAL A 127 -4.77 41.97 -6.50
C VAL A 127 -4.72 41.87 -8.01
N LYS A 128 -3.52 41.82 -8.60
CA LYS A 128 -3.35 41.66 -10.05
C LYS A 128 -3.88 40.31 -10.54
N TYR A 129 -3.58 39.22 -9.84
CA TYR A 129 -4.10 37.89 -10.14
C TYR A 129 -5.64 37.86 -10.09
N GLU A 130 -6.22 38.38 -9.00
CA GLU A 130 -7.67 38.42 -8.82
C GLU A 130 -8.37 39.26 -9.87
N SER A 131 -7.82 40.44 -10.21
CA SER A 131 -8.32 41.28 -11.29
C SER A 131 -8.29 40.54 -12.63
N MET A 132 -7.16 39.93 -12.98
CA MET A 132 -7.04 39.18 -14.24
C MET A 132 -8.01 38.01 -14.30
N MET A 133 -8.23 37.30 -13.20
CA MET A 133 -9.18 36.19 -13.11
C MET A 133 -10.64 36.66 -13.25
N GLN A 134 -10.98 37.86 -12.76
CA GLN A 134 -12.31 38.45 -12.91
C GLN A 134 -12.59 38.92 -14.34
N ASP A 135 -11.55 39.36 -15.06
CA ASP A 135 -11.67 39.87 -16.43
C ASP A 135 -11.77 38.75 -17.50
N ILE A 136 -11.64 37.48 -17.10
CA ILE A 136 -11.72 36.33 -18.03
C ILE A 136 -13.16 36.17 -18.52
N ASN A 137 -13.39 36.50 -19.79
CA ASN A 137 -14.69 36.29 -20.41
C ASN A 137 -14.90 34.80 -20.76
N THR A 138 -15.72 34.11 -19.97
CA THR A 138 -16.08 32.71 -20.21
C THR A 138 -17.33 32.53 -21.07
N GLU A 139 -18.03 33.60 -21.46
CA GLU A 139 -19.28 33.53 -22.22
C GLU A 139 -19.11 32.84 -23.60
N PRO A 140 -18.08 33.15 -24.41
CA PRO A 140 -17.86 32.45 -25.68
C PRO A 140 -17.59 30.96 -25.49
N LEU A 141 -16.85 30.61 -24.43
CA LEU A 141 -16.57 29.23 -24.08
C LEU A 141 -17.86 28.48 -23.72
N MET A 142 -18.70 29.05 -22.87
CA MET A 142 -19.98 28.45 -22.50
C MET A 142 -20.90 28.24 -23.71
N ALA A 143 -20.98 29.24 -24.61
CA ALA A 143 -21.76 29.12 -25.85
C ALA A 143 -21.22 28.01 -26.77
N ALA A 144 -19.90 27.86 -26.87
CA ALA A 144 -19.27 26.80 -27.63
C ALA A 144 -19.49 25.41 -26.99
N GLU A 145 -19.43 25.31 -25.66
CA GLU A 145 -19.75 24.08 -24.91
C GLU A 145 -21.19 23.63 -25.17
N ASP A 146 -22.16 24.54 -25.06
CA ASP A 146 -23.57 24.25 -25.31
C ASP A 146 -23.83 23.81 -26.75
N ALA A 147 -23.19 24.47 -27.73
CA ALA A 147 -23.27 24.09 -29.13
C ALA A 147 -22.70 22.69 -29.38
N ALA A 148 -21.51 22.40 -28.85
CA ALA A 148 -20.87 21.10 -28.98
C ALA A 148 -21.68 19.99 -28.29
N TYR A 149 -22.21 20.26 -27.09
CA TYR A 149 -23.02 19.31 -26.33
C TYR A 149 -24.32 18.96 -27.06
N ARG A 150 -25.03 19.96 -27.58
CA ARG A 150 -26.27 19.77 -28.35
C ARG A 150 -26.05 18.88 -29.57
N VAL A 151 -25.04 19.18 -30.38
CA VAL A 151 -24.77 18.41 -31.61
C VAL A 151 -24.23 17.02 -31.29
N ARG A 152 -23.45 16.87 -30.21
CA ARG A 152 -23.02 15.54 -29.74
C ARG A 152 -24.19 14.63 -29.42
N GLY A 153 -25.24 15.15 -28.77
CA GLY A 153 -26.45 14.38 -28.48
C GLY A 153 -27.11 13.84 -29.75
N LEU A 154 -27.24 14.68 -30.79
CA LEU A 154 -27.78 14.29 -32.09
C LEU A 154 -26.91 13.23 -32.79
N TYR A 155 -25.60 13.45 -32.80
CA TYR A 155 -24.65 12.48 -33.37
C TYR A 155 -24.75 11.11 -32.69
N GLU A 156 -24.71 11.06 -31.36
CA GLU A 156 -24.80 9.79 -30.62
C GLU A 156 -26.17 9.12 -30.76
N SER A 157 -27.27 9.88 -30.92
CA SER A 157 -28.61 9.29 -31.13
C SER A 157 -28.79 8.67 -32.52
N HIS A 158 -28.05 9.15 -33.53
CA HIS A 158 -28.09 8.63 -34.90
C HIS A 158 -26.97 7.62 -35.20
N LYS A 159 -26.08 7.38 -34.23
CA LYS A 159 -24.98 6.43 -34.38
C LYS A 159 -25.52 5.00 -34.31
N GLY A 160 -25.28 4.24 -35.38
CA GLY A 160 -25.68 2.84 -35.46
C GLY A 160 -24.79 1.92 -34.63
N TRP A 161 -25.17 0.64 -34.59
CA TRP A 161 -24.39 -0.40 -33.94
C TRP A 161 -23.10 -0.70 -34.73
N PHE A 162 -21.98 -0.89 -34.03
CA PHE A 162 -20.64 -1.17 -34.61
C PHE A 162 -20.19 -0.25 -35.75
N TRP A 163 -19.95 1.04 -35.45
CA TRP A 163 -19.34 2.02 -36.37
C TRP A 163 -20.15 2.34 -37.63
N THR A 164 -21.39 1.87 -37.72
CA THR A 164 -22.29 2.20 -38.83
C THR A 164 -22.86 3.60 -38.65
N CYS A 165 -22.91 4.37 -39.74
CA CYS A 165 -23.34 5.77 -39.75
C CYS A 165 -24.12 6.01 -41.04
N ASP A 166 -25.39 6.40 -40.92
CA ASP A 166 -26.22 6.79 -42.07
C ASP A 166 -25.87 8.20 -42.56
N ALA A 167 -26.60 8.70 -43.56
CA ALA A 167 -26.35 10.03 -44.12
C ALA A 167 -26.54 11.16 -43.09
N LEU A 168 -27.55 11.03 -42.21
CA LEU A 168 -27.83 11.99 -41.14
C LEU A 168 -26.74 11.97 -40.06
N CYS A 169 -26.31 10.77 -39.65
CA CYS A 169 -25.19 10.58 -38.74
C CYS A 169 -23.91 11.22 -39.30
N THR A 170 -23.65 11.07 -40.60
CA THR A 170 -22.46 11.66 -41.23
C THR A 170 -22.52 13.19 -41.20
N GLN A 171 -23.69 13.77 -41.46
CA GLN A 171 -23.91 15.21 -41.33
C GLN A 171 -23.68 15.70 -39.90
N TYR A 172 -24.33 15.08 -38.90
CA TYR A 172 -24.17 15.47 -37.50
C TYR A 172 -22.74 15.24 -36.99
N LYS A 173 -22.03 14.25 -37.52
CA LYS A 173 -20.61 14.04 -37.22
C LYS A 173 -19.78 15.23 -37.68
N THR A 174 -19.97 15.70 -38.92
CA THR A 174 -19.25 16.88 -39.43
C THR A 174 -19.59 18.14 -38.66
N GLU A 175 -20.86 18.35 -38.31
CA GLU A 175 -21.29 19.46 -37.46
C GLU A 175 -20.67 19.37 -36.05
N TYR A 176 -20.61 18.17 -35.47
CA TYR A 176 -19.99 17.94 -34.17
C TYR A 176 -18.49 18.20 -34.21
N GLU A 177 -17.78 17.74 -35.24
CA GLU A 177 -16.35 18.01 -35.42
C GLU A 177 -16.05 19.51 -35.55
N ALA A 178 -16.90 20.24 -36.28
CA ALA A 178 -16.79 21.70 -36.38
C ALA A 178 -17.04 22.39 -35.03
N ALA A 179 -18.09 21.99 -34.30
CA ALA A 179 -18.39 22.53 -32.98
C ALA A 179 -17.32 22.20 -31.94
N ALA A 180 -16.78 20.97 -31.97
CA ALA A 180 -15.69 20.53 -31.10
C ALA A 180 -14.40 21.33 -31.35
N LYS A 181 -14.09 21.63 -32.61
CA LYS A 181 -12.95 22.49 -32.97
C LYS A 181 -13.13 23.92 -32.46
N GLN A 182 -14.35 24.48 -32.55
CA GLN A 182 -14.64 25.80 -31.99
C GLN A 182 -14.48 25.80 -30.47
N LEU A 183 -15.02 24.77 -29.80
CA LEU A 183 -14.86 24.61 -28.36
C LEU A 183 -13.38 24.54 -27.95
N GLU A 184 -12.57 23.75 -28.65
CA GLU A 184 -11.13 23.66 -28.39
C GLU A 184 -10.43 25.03 -28.56
N HIS A 185 -10.82 25.79 -29.58
CA HIS A 185 -10.29 27.13 -29.82
C HIS A 185 -10.61 28.08 -28.65
N GLU A 186 -11.88 28.19 -28.25
CA GLU A 186 -12.29 29.06 -27.14
C GLU A 186 -11.65 28.62 -25.82
N GLN A 187 -11.59 27.30 -25.57
CA GLN A 187 -10.94 26.74 -24.39
C GLN A 187 -9.46 27.12 -24.34
N SER A 188 -8.76 27.13 -25.49
CA SER A 188 -7.36 27.52 -25.57
C SER A 188 -7.13 28.99 -25.22
N ILE A 189 -8.06 29.88 -25.60
CA ILE A 189 -8.02 31.32 -25.29
C ILE A 189 -8.19 31.51 -23.78
N VAL A 190 -9.24 30.94 -23.20
CA VAL A 190 -9.51 31.01 -21.75
C VAL A 190 -8.36 30.41 -20.95
N ASN A 191 -7.85 29.24 -21.36
CA ASN A 191 -6.71 28.60 -20.70
C ASN A 191 -5.45 29.47 -20.74
N ARG A 192 -5.23 30.21 -21.84
CA ARG A 192 -4.11 31.14 -21.94
C ARG A 192 -4.27 32.31 -20.98
N GLN A 193 -5.47 32.92 -20.91
CA GLN A 193 -5.75 34.00 -19.96
C GLN A 193 -5.57 33.56 -18.50
N ILE A 194 -6.08 32.37 -18.14
CA ILE A 194 -5.85 31.76 -16.82
C ILE A 194 -4.35 31.55 -16.57
N SER A 195 -3.63 31.05 -17.58
CA SER A 195 -2.18 30.81 -17.51
C SER A 195 -1.39 32.12 -17.32
N ASP A 196 -1.80 33.20 -17.99
CA ASP A 196 -1.20 34.53 -17.86
C ASP A 196 -1.42 35.07 -16.43
N ALA A 197 -2.65 34.94 -15.90
CA ALA A 197 -2.95 35.31 -14.51
C ALA A 197 -2.11 34.50 -13.51
N LYS A 198 -2.06 33.17 -13.67
CA LYS A 198 -1.25 32.28 -12.80
C LYS A 198 0.24 32.60 -12.83
N GLY A 199 0.75 33.11 -13.96
CA GLY A 199 2.14 33.55 -14.09
C GLY A 199 2.52 34.64 -13.08
N GLU A 200 1.58 35.49 -12.68
CA GLU A 200 1.83 36.60 -11.74
C GLU A 200 2.14 36.13 -10.30
N VAL A 201 1.56 35.00 -9.89
CA VAL A 201 1.78 34.41 -8.55
C VAL A 201 2.88 33.35 -8.54
N GLY A 202 3.06 32.63 -9.65
CA GLY A 202 4.09 31.59 -9.80
C GLY A 202 3.76 30.26 -9.10
N ILE A 203 4.41 29.17 -9.53
CA ILE A 203 4.05 27.80 -9.11
C ILE A 203 4.40 27.47 -7.65
N PHE A 204 5.45 28.08 -7.10
CA PHE A 204 5.86 27.87 -5.71
C PHE A 204 5.04 28.70 -4.70
N SER A 205 4.09 29.52 -5.17
CA SER A 205 3.19 30.28 -4.31
C SER A 205 2.21 29.38 -3.55
N THR A 206 1.52 29.98 -2.58
CA THR A 206 0.36 29.36 -1.93
C THR A 206 -0.69 28.87 -2.93
N TYR A 207 -0.97 29.63 -3.99
CA TYR A 207 -1.93 29.26 -5.04
C TYR A 207 -1.47 28.03 -5.84
N GLY A 208 -0.20 28.00 -6.25
CA GLY A 208 0.34 26.87 -7.02
C GLY A 208 0.42 25.58 -6.21
N VAL A 209 0.80 25.67 -4.94
CA VAL A 209 0.81 24.53 -4.01
C VAL A 209 -0.62 24.05 -3.72
N GLU A 210 -1.56 24.97 -3.50
CA GLU A 210 -2.97 24.62 -3.26
C GLU A 210 -3.62 23.95 -4.46
N GLU A 211 -3.42 24.47 -5.67
CA GLU A 211 -3.95 23.86 -6.89
C GLU A 211 -3.37 22.46 -7.12
N THR A 212 -2.07 22.29 -6.88
CA THR A 212 -1.40 20.98 -6.94
C THR A 212 -1.97 20.02 -5.91
N ARG A 213 -2.22 20.49 -4.68
CA ARG A 213 -2.84 19.69 -3.61
C ARG A 213 -4.27 19.30 -3.97
N ARG A 214 -5.06 20.20 -4.54
CA ARG A 214 -6.42 19.91 -5.02
C ARG A 214 -6.41 18.87 -6.12
N LEU A 215 -5.48 18.97 -7.07
CA LEU A 215 -5.27 17.97 -8.11
C LEU A 215 -4.94 16.60 -7.50
N PHE A 216 -4.00 16.56 -6.54
CA PHE A 216 -3.63 15.33 -5.85
C PHE A 216 -4.84 14.66 -5.16
N TRP A 217 -5.60 15.42 -4.35
CA TRP A 217 -6.76 14.88 -3.65
C TRP A 217 -7.88 14.44 -4.59
N LYS A 218 -8.07 15.15 -5.71
CA LYS A 218 -9.00 14.73 -6.76
C LYS A 218 -8.58 13.38 -7.34
N SER A 219 -7.32 13.22 -7.76
CA SER A 219 -6.81 11.96 -8.29
C SER A 219 -6.88 10.83 -7.25
N PHE A 220 -6.50 11.10 -6.01
CA PHE A 220 -6.58 10.14 -4.92
C PHE A 220 -8.03 9.68 -4.65
N GLY A 221 -8.98 10.63 -4.64
CA GLY A 221 -10.40 10.34 -4.55
C GLY A 221 -10.87 9.41 -5.67
N GLN A 222 -10.53 9.73 -6.92
CA GLN A 222 -10.84 8.89 -8.09
C GLN A 222 -10.27 7.48 -7.97
N GLY A 223 -9.04 7.32 -7.49
CA GLY A 223 -8.42 6.02 -7.24
C GLY A 223 -9.15 5.19 -6.20
N LYS A 224 -9.56 5.81 -5.09
CA LYS A 224 -10.39 5.15 -4.06
C LYS A 224 -11.75 4.74 -4.60
N ASP A 225 -12.41 5.61 -5.36
CA ASP A 225 -13.73 5.32 -5.92
C ASP A 225 -13.68 4.22 -6.97
N PHE A 226 -12.61 4.16 -7.76
CA PHE A 226 -12.32 3.02 -8.62
C PHE A 226 -12.20 1.73 -7.81
N ALA A 227 -11.37 1.73 -6.76
CA ALA A 227 -11.15 0.54 -5.93
C ALA A 227 -12.44 0.06 -5.24
N LYS A 228 -13.28 0.98 -4.76
CA LYS A 228 -14.60 0.67 -4.20
C LYS A 228 -15.53 0.05 -5.24
N ARG A 229 -15.62 0.64 -6.43
CA ARG A 229 -16.44 0.09 -7.53
C ARG A 229 -15.98 -1.31 -7.90
N GLN A 230 -14.67 -1.51 -8.07
CA GLN A 230 -14.12 -2.83 -8.40
C GLN A 230 -14.40 -3.85 -7.28
N SER A 231 -14.20 -3.47 -6.02
CA SER A 231 -14.48 -4.34 -4.88
C SER A 231 -15.97 -4.69 -4.74
N MET A 232 -16.87 -3.77 -5.11
CA MET A 232 -18.31 -4.01 -5.14
C MET A 232 -18.68 -5.02 -6.24
N TRP A 233 -18.07 -4.90 -7.42
CA TRP A 233 -18.23 -5.88 -8.50
C TRP A 233 -17.70 -7.26 -8.10
N ASP A 234 -16.53 -7.32 -7.47
CA ASP A 234 -15.96 -8.57 -6.97
C ASP A 234 -16.90 -9.20 -5.93
N LEU A 235 -17.41 -8.42 -4.96
CA LEU A 235 -18.37 -8.93 -3.97
C LEU A 235 -19.63 -9.52 -4.63
N LEU A 236 -20.20 -8.83 -5.62
CA LEU A 236 -21.38 -9.28 -6.36
C LEU A 236 -21.13 -10.63 -7.03
N PHE A 237 -20.00 -10.78 -7.73
CA PHE A 237 -19.71 -12.00 -8.50
C PHE A 237 -19.10 -13.14 -7.68
N LEU A 238 -18.38 -12.86 -6.60
CA LEU A 238 -17.95 -13.89 -5.65
C LEU A 238 -19.12 -14.50 -4.87
N GLY A 239 -20.20 -13.74 -4.66
CA GLY A 239 -21.42 -14.25 -4.03
C GLY A 239 -22.14 -15.29 -4.91
N VAL A 240 -22.07 -15.13 -6.23
CA VAL A 240 -22.74 -16.01 -7.21
C VAL A 240 -21.97 -17.34 -7.42
N GLY A 241 -20.66 -17.35 -7.15
CA GLY A 241 -19.79 -18.53 -7.33
C GLY A 241 -19.49 -19.33 -6.05
N ARG A 242 -20.25 -19.16 -4.95
CA ARG A 242 -19.94 -19.78 -3.66
C ARG A 242 -20.01 -21.32 -3.75
N GLY A 243 -18.85 -21.96 -3.86
CA GLY A 243 -18.69 -23.39 -3.57
C GLY A 243 -19.08 -23.67 -2.11
N ARG A 244 -19.91 -24.69 -1.89
CA ARG A 244 -20.55 -24.99 -0.59
C ARG A 244 -19.56 -25.31 0.54
N ASP A 245 -18.29 -25.53 0.20
CA ASP A 245 -17.28 -26.12 1.08
C ASP A 245 -16.22 -25.12 1.58
N ASP A 246 -16.24 -23.85 1.14
CA ASP A 246 -15.29 -22.84 1.64
C ASP A 246 -15.74 -22.29 3.02
N GLY A 247 -14.91 -22.52 4.04
CA GLY A 247 -15.10 -21.96 5.38
C GLY A 247 -15.17 -20.43 5.37
N LEU A 248 -16.04 -19.85 6.20
CA LEU A 248 -16.32 -18.41 6.25
C LEU A 248 -15.02 -17.57 6.40
N ALA A 249 -14.08 -18.02 7.23
CA ALA A 249 -12.80 -17.33 7.42
C ALA A 249 -11.95 -17.28 6.13
N ALA A 250 -11.86 -18.39 5.40
CA ALA A 250 -11.13 -18.44 4.14
C ALA A 250 -11.77 -17.54 3.08
N TYR A 251 -13.11 -17.49 3.03
CA TYR A 251 -13.85 -16.58 2.18
C TYR A 251 -13.57 -15.10 2.52
N LEU A 252 -13.63 -14.73 3.81
CA LEU A 252 -13.36 -13.36 4.25
C LEU A 252 -11.91 -12.92 3.97
N ILE A 253 -10.94 -13.83 4.11
CA ILE A 253 -9.54 -13.53 3.76
C ILE A 253 -9.39 -13.33 2.26
N LYS A 254 -10.00 -14.18 1.41
CA LYS A 254 -10.00 -13.99 -0.05
C LYS A 254 -10.61 -12.64 -0.45
N LEU A 255 -11.75 -12.29 0.14
CA LEU A 255 -12.42 -11.00 -0.08
C LEU A 255 -11.53 -9.84 0.34
N LEU A 256 -10.91 -9.92 1.52
CA LEU A 256 -9.99 -8.89 2.03
C LEU A 256 -8.79 -8.71 1.08
N LEU A 257 -8.18 -9.79 0.61
CA LEU A 257 -7.06 -9.72 -0.34
C LEU A 257 -7.46 -9.09 -1.67
N GLN A 258 -8.65 -9.40 -2.20
CA GLN A 258 -9.17 -8.77 -3.41
C GLN A 258 -9.39 -7.27 -3.22
N VAL A 259 -10.02 -6.87 -2.12
CA VAL A 259 -10.18 -5.45 -1.76
C VAL A 259 -8.81 -4.76 -1.70
N LEU A 260 -7.83 -5.35 -1.03
CA LEU A 260 -6.47 -4.78 -0.95
C LEU A 260 -5.83 -4.62 -2.33
N LEU A 261 -5.94 -5.63 -3.20
CA LEU A 261 -5.40 -5.55 -4.58
C LEU A 261 -6.10 -4.45 -5.39
N ASN A 262 -7.43 -4.33 -5.30
CA ASN A 262 -8.19 -3.30 -5.98
C ASN A 262 -7.80 -1.89 -5.51
N PHE A 263 -7.62 -1.71 -4.21
CA PHE A 263 -7.10 -0.46 -3.65
C PHE A 263 -5.68 -0.18 -4.14
N THR A 264 -4.79 -1.16 -4.14
CA THR A 264 -3.43 -1.01 -4.67
C THR A 264 -3.43 -0.56 -6.13
N LEU A 265 -4.21 -1.22 -7.00
CA LEU A 265 -4.33 -0.84 -8.42
C LEU A 265 -4.93 0.56 -8.59
N GLY A 266 -6.03 0.86 -7.91
CA GLY A 266 -6.69 2.16 -8.00
C GLY A 266 -5.81 3.32 -7.54
N LEU A 267 -5.07 3.11 -6.46
CA LEU A 267 -4.19 4.11 -5.88
C LEU A 267 -2.88 4.31 -6.68
N ILE A 268 -2.30 3.24 -7.22
CA ILE A 268 -1.17 3.34 -8.15
C ILE A 268 -1.61 4.07 -9.43
N GLY A 269 -2.75 3.69 -10.01
CA GLY A 269 -3.32 4.35 -11.19
C GLY A 269 -3.58 5.83 -10.95
N ALA A 270 -4.16 6.19 -9.80
CA ALA A 270 -4.36 7.58 -9.39
C ALA A 270 -3.04 8.36 -9.27
N THR A 271 -1.99 7.73 -8.76
CA THR A 271 -0.66 8.37 -8.63
C THR A 271 -0.07 8.65 -10.02
N ILE A 272 -0.15 7.70 -10.94
CA ILE A 272 0.31 7.87 -12.32
C ILE A 272 -0.49 8.97 -13.02
N GLY A 273 -1.83 8.95 -12.89
CA GLY A 273 -2.70 9.98 -13.46
C GLY A 273 -2.45 11.37 -12.88
N PHE A 274 -2.16 11.46 -11.58
CA PHE A 274 -1.71 12.70 -10.94
C PHE A 274 -0.40 13.20 -11.55
N ILE A 275 0.64 12.38 -11.63
CA ILE A 275 1.94 12.76 -12.18
C ILE A 275 1.80 13.23 -13.64
N TRP A 276 0.99 12.53 -14.43
CA TRP A 276 0.71 12.94 -15.81
C TRP A 276 0.04 14.33 -15.88
N SER A 277 -1.00 14.54 -15.07
CA SER A 277 -1.76 15.79 -15.04
C SER A 277 -0.97 16.96 -14.42
N LEU A 278 -0.05 16.65 -13.50
CA LEU A 278 0.79 17.61 -12.80
C LEU A 278 1.62 18.45 -13.77
N TRP A 279 2.13 17.85 -14.85
CA TRP A 279 2.90 18.59 -15.84
C TRP A 279 2.10 19.75 -16.47
N GLY A 280 0.81 19.52 -16.75
CA GLY A 280 -0.10 20.54 -17.26
C GLY A 280 -0.32 21.67 -16.26
N VAL A 281 -0.56 21.35 -14.98
CA VAL A 281 -0.71 22.36 -13.92
C VAL A 281 0.56 23.18 -13.76
N VAL A 282 1.72 22.54 -13.63
CA VAL A 282 3.00 23.26 -13.46
C VAL A 282 3.28 24.16 -14.67
N SER A 283 3.01 23.68 -15.89
CA SER A 283 3.22 24.48 -17.11
C SER A 283 2.26 25.66 -17.21
N SER A 284 1.07 25.60 -16.60
CA SER A 284 0.09 26.70 -16.59
C SER A 284 0.48 27.90 -15.74
N PHE A 285 1.51 27.79 -14.89
CA PHE A 285 2.07 28.94 -14.16
C PHE A 285 3.21 29.62 -14.93
N GLN A 286 3.49 29.18 -16.15
CA GLN A 286 4.58 29.67 -17.00
C GLN A 286 5.96 29.76 -16.32
N PRO A 287 6.36 28.80 -15.44
CA PRO A 287 7.64 28.89 -14.76
C PRO A 287 8.80 28.66 -15.73
N GLY A 288 9.98 29.13 -15.32
CA GLY A 288 11.24 28.77 -15.98
C GLY A 288 11.46 27.26 -15.97
N ILE A 289 12.30 26.76 -16.90
CA ILE A 289 12.52 25.31 -17.08
C ILE A 289 13.04 24.64 -15.79
N ALA A 290 13.96 25.30 -15.09
CA ALA A 290 14.53 24.78 -13.84
C ALA A 290 13.47 24.68 -12.73
N GLU A 291 12.68 25.73 -12.53
CA GLU A 291 11.58 25.77 -11.56
C GLU A 291 10.51 24.72 -11.86
N ARG A 292 10.18 24.55 -13.15
CA ARG A 292 9.23 23.55 -13.63
C ARG A 292 9.67 22.14 -13.22
N LEU A 293 10.91 21.79 -13.53
CA LEU A 293 11.47 20.47 -13.22
C LEU A 293 11.61 20.25 -11.70
N LEU A 294 12.04 21.28 -10.97
CA LEU A 294 12.18 21.21 -9.52
C LEU A 294 10.82 20.98 -8.84
N PHE A 295 9.81 21.80 -9.16
CA PHE A 295 8.48 21.66 -8.57
C PHE A 295 7.84 20.33 -8.93
N PHE A 296 7.91 19.92 -10.21
CA PHE A 296 7.38 18.64 -10.68
C PHE A 296 8.02 17.47 -9.94
N GLY A 297 9.35 17.47 -9.76
CA GLY A 297 10.08 16.44 -9.02
C GLY A 297 9.67 16.37 -7.55
N LEU A 298 9.64 17.52 -6.86
CA LEU A 298 9.26 17.60 -5.45
C LEU A 298 7.81 17.12 -5.22
N ALA A 299 6.86 17.59 -6.02
CA ALA A 299 5.46 17.19 -5.92
C ALA A 299 5.25 15.71 -6.26
N SER A 300 5.98 15.17 -7.24
CA SER A 300 5.94 13.74 -7.58
C SER A 300 6.48 12.86 -6.44
N VAL A 301 7.61 13.26 -5.83
CA VAL A 301 8.17 12.56 -4.67
C VAL A 301 7.21 12.61 -3.48
N ALA A 302 6.59 13.77 -3.22
CA ALA A 302 5.59 13.92 -2.16
C ALA A 302 4.39 13.00 -2.37
N ALA A 303 3.83 12.97 -3.59
CA ALA A 303 2.72 12.09 -3.93
C ALA A 303 3.11 10.62 -3.77
N CYS A 304 4.22 10.16 -4.34
CA CYS A 304 4.68 8.77 -4.20
C CYS A 304 4.90 8.38 -2.74
N ALA A 305 5.48 9.26 -1.92
CA ALA A 305 5.73 8.99 -0.51
C ALA A 305 4.44 8.88 0.32
N PHE A 306 3.49 9.79 0.10
CA PHE A 306 2.18 9.72 0.74
C PHE A 306 1.46 8.43 0.34
N MET A 307 1.47 8.09 -0.95
CA MET A 307 0.79 6.93 -1.49
C MET A 307 1.37 5.61 -0.98
N ALA A 308 2.69 5.50 -0.92
CA ALA A 308 3.37 4.37 -0.31
C ALA A 308 2.99 4.22 1.18
N SER A 309 2.95 5.34 1.92
CA SER A 309 2.58 5.32 3.34
C SER A 309 1.13 4.91 3.56
N TRP A 310 0.23 5.38 2.70
CA TRP A 310 -1.18 5.00 2.74
C TRP A 310 -1.38 3.51 2.47
N LEU A 311 -0.68 2.95 1.48
CA LEU A 311 -0.70 1.52 1.18
C LEU A 311 -0.12 0.69 2.33
N ILE A 312 1.04 1.08 2.88
CA ILE A 312 1.62 0.42 4.06
C ILE A 312 0.61 0.42 5.20
N GLY A 313 -0.01 1.56 5.51
CA GLY A 313 -1.04 1.66 6.55
C GLY A 313 -2.23 0.73 6.28
N LEU A 314 -2.69 0.65 5.04
CA LEU A 314 -3.79 -0.23 4.64
C LEU A 314 -3.44 -1.72 4.84
N TYR A 315 -2.26 -2.16 4.38
CA TYR A 315 -1.81 -3.55 4.53
C TYR A 315 -1.53 -3.89 6.00
N THR A 316 -0.94 -2.97 6.77
CA THR A 316 -0.73 -3.15 8.21
C THR A 316 -2.05 -3.28 8.96
N ALA A 317 -3.05 -2.45 8.65
CA ALA A 317 -4.38 -2.54 9.25
C ALA A 317 -5.07 -3.87 8.92
N ALA A 318 -4.98 -4.32 7.66
CA ALA A 318 -5.55 -5.59 7.25
C ALA A 318 -4.87 -6.80 7.92
N ALA A 319 -3.53 -6.81 7.96
CA ALA A 319 -2.76 -7.86 8.63
C ALA A 319 -3.07 -7.89 10.14
N GLY A 320 -3.15 -6.73 10.79
CA GLY A 320 -3.54 -6.61 12.19
C GLY A 320 -4.93 -7.18 12.46
N GLY A 321 -5.90 -6.87 11.60
CA GLY A 321 -7.27 -7.42 11.69
C GLY A 321 -7.31 -8.95 11.63
N VAL A 322 -6.55 -9.56 10.72
CA VAL A 322 -6.47 -11.03 10.58
C VAL A 322 -5.85 -11.66 11.83
N VAL A 323 -4.78 -11.09 12.38
CA VAL A 323 -4.12 -11.60 13.60
C VAL A 323 -5.07 -11.55 14.80
N VAL A 324 -5.79 -10.44 14.99
CA VAL A 324 -6.76 -10.29 16.08
C VAL A 324 -7.89 -11.32 15.96
N LEU A 325 -8.45 -11.50 14.77
CA LEU A 325 -9.49 -12.50 14.53
C LEU A 325 -8.99 -13.94 14.79
N GLY A 326 -7.76 -14.25 14.38
CA GLY A 326 -7.15 -15.56 14.63
C GLY A 326 -6.97 -15.85 16.12
N LYS A 327 -6.46 -14.87 16.88
CA LYS A 327 -6.31 -14.98 18.35
C LYS A 327 -7.67 -15.13 19.05
N ALA A 328 -8.67 -14.34 18.64
CA ALA A 328 -10.04 -14.46 19.16
C ALA A 328 -10.62 -15.85 18.89
N ALA A 329 -10.53 -16.36 17.65
CA ALA A 329 -11.03 -17.69 17.30
C ALA A 329 -10.34 -18.81 18.10
N HIS A 330 -9.02 -18.71 18.31
CA HIS A 330 -8.27 -19.65 19.13
C HIS A 330 -8.72 -19.63 20.60
N SER A 331 -8.89 -18.44 21.19
CA SER A 331 -9.37 -18.28 22.57
C SER A 331 -10.77 -18.87 22.78
N LEU A 332 -11.67 -18.71 21.80
CA LEU A 332 -13.01 -19.30 21.83
C LEU A 332 -12.96 -20.82 21.73
N ALA A 333 -12.06 -21.38 20.91
CA ALA A 333 -11.88 -22.83 20.81
C ALA A 333 -11.39 -23.47 22.11
N LEU A 334 -10.45 -22.80 22.80
CA LEU A 334 -9.97 -23.24 24.12
C LEU A 334 -11.09 -23.18 25.17
N GLN A 335 -11.88 -22.10 25.20
CA GLN A 335 -13.02 -21.99 26.12
C GLN A 335 -14.09 -23.06 25.86
N ASP A 336 -14.35 -23.41 24.60
CA ASP A 336 -15.29 -24.50 24.26
C ASP A 336 -14.74 -25.87 24.70
N GLN A 337 -13.44 -26.09 24.55
CA GLN A 337 -12.77 -27.31 25.03
C GLN A 337 -12.83 -27.43 26.56
N GLU A 338 -12.61 -26.33 27.29
CA GLU A 338 -12.76 -26.27 28.75
C GLU A 338 -14.21 -26.47 29.22
N ARG A 339 -15.20 -25.91 28.48
CA ARG A 339 -16.61 -26.16 28.80
C ARG A 339 -16.97 -27.62 28.61
N ARG A 340 -16.52 -28.25 27.53
CA ARG A 340 -16.76 -29.68 27.26
C ARG A 340 -16.08 -30.60 28.27
N SER A 341 -14.92 -30.22 28.81
CA SER A 341 -14.24 -31.00 29.84
C SER A 341 -14.88 -30.86 31.22
N ARG A 342 -15.58 -29.76 31.54
CA ARG A 342 -16.33 -29.59 32.80
C ARG A 342 -17.69 -30.31 32.83
N VAL A 343 -18.25 -30.62 31.66
CA VAL A 343 -19.56 -31.31 31.54
C VAL A 343 -19.40 -32.83 31.54
N ARG A 344 -18.17 -33.36 31.39
CA ARG A 344 -17.85 -34.79 31.51
C ARG A 344 -17.36 -35.13 32.91
#